data_AF-A0A7V9ZNF7-F1
#
_entry.id   AF-A0A7V9ZNF7-F1
#
_cell.length_a   1.000
_cell.length_b   1.000
_cell.length_c   1.000
_cell.angle_alpha   90.00
_cell.angle_beta   90.00
_cell.angle_gamma   90.00
#
_symmetry.space_group_name_H-M   'P 1'
#
loop_
_entity.id
_entity.type
_entity.pdbx_description
1 polymer ?
#
loop_
_entity_poly.entity_id
_entity_poly.type
_entity_poly.pdbx_seq_one_letter_code
_entity_poly.pdbx_strand_id
1 'polypeptide(L)'
;MTLPATIKEVKYYKTLGQYSFKGDLVITRGIIYFFAEEEIESRYEKRHNVHHNVFVNKPKPPPRTGYLVELKKNGFWKQEDGGIDLQNRLDQHILWLKETQRTENFSSSLPIPSRFINKEVANLSITFTGEFSFEAQLDKQEFKVGVFKKKQLLEALREGGFM
;
A
#
# COMPACT_ATOMS: atom_id res chain seq x y z
N MET A 1 6.19 -18.08 -8.62
CA MET A 1 5.18 -17.93 -7.55
C MET A 1 3.81 -18.28 -8.14
N THR A 2 2.78 -18.31 -7.31
CA THR A 2 1.38 -18.40 -7.77
C THR A 2 0.75 -17.07 -7.42
N LEU A 3 0.23 -16.34 -8.42
CA LEU A 3 -0.62 -15.18 -8.16
C LEU A 3 -1.91 -15.65 -7.46
N PRO A 4 -2.47 -14.86 -6.54
CA PRO A 4 -2.10 -13.48 -6.18
C PRO A 4 -0.89 -13.38 -5.23
N ALA A 5 -0.10 -12.30 -5.34
CA ALA A 5 1.03 -12.03 -4.47
C ALA A 5 0.78 -10.81 -3.58
N THR A 6 0.94 -10.96 -2.27
CA THR A 6 0.87 -9.85 -1.30
C THR A 6 2.26 -9.54 -0.74
N ILE A 7 2.68 -8.29 -0.87
CA ILE A 7 3.91 -7.75 -0.32
C ILE A 7 3.51 -6.80 0.80
N LYS A 8 3.76 -7.22 2.04
CA LYS A 8 3.32 -6.49 3.22
C LYS A 8 4.24 -5.31 3.54
N GLU A 9 3.73 -4.34 4.28
CA GLU A 9 4.51 -3.26 4.89
C GLU A 9 5.32 -2.39 3.89
N VAL A 10 4.77 -2.17 2.70
CA VAL A 10 5.33 -1.31 1.66
C VAL A 10 5.03 0.14 1.99
N LYS A 11 6.04 1.02 1.87
CA LYS A 11 5.81 2.47 2.02
C LYS A 11 5.35 3.07 0.70
N TYR A 12 4.45 4.05 0.75
CA TYR A 12 3.78 4.62 -0.42
C TYR A 12 3.61 6.13 -0.31
N TYR A 13 3.48 6.77 -1.47
CA TYR A 13 3.33 8.21 -1.69
C TYR A 13 4.55 9.00 -1.17
N LYS A 14 5.53 9.21 -2.06
CA LYS A 14 6.78 9.90 -1.72
C LYS A 14 6.64 11.40 -2.02
N THR A 15 6.59 12.22 -0.97
CA THR A 15 6.58 13.69 -1.07
C THR A 15 7.84 14.24 -0.43
N LEU A 16 8.60 15.08 -1.15
CA LEU A 16 9.86 15.68 -0.66
C LEU A 16 10.84 14.65 -0.07
N GLY A 17 10.92 13.46 -0.67
CA GLY A 17 11.82 12.38 -0.24
C GLY A 17 11.32 11.54 0.94
N GLN A 18 10.12 11.82 1.47
CA GLN A 18 9.51 11.07 2.56
C GLN A 18 8.25 10.34 2.12
N TYR A 19 8.01 9.16 2.68
CA TYR A 19 6.81 8.39 2.41
C TYR A 19 5.75 8.72 3.44
N SER A 20 4.53 8.98 2.98
CA SER A 20 3.41 9.36 3.84
C SER A 20 2.64 8.16 4.38
N PHE A 21 2.64 7.03 3.67
CA PHE A 21 1.82 5.87 4.06
C PHE A 21 2.64 4.58 4.10
N LYS A 22 2.16 3.61 4.87
CA LYS A 22 2.63 2.22 4.86
C LYS A 22 1.43 1.30 4.74
N GLY A 23 1.55 0.24 3.97
CA GLY A 23 0.45 -0.67 3.71
C GLY A 23 0.84 -1.95 2.97
N ASP A 24 -0.14 -2.63 2.41
CA ASP A 24 0.05 -3.87 1.69
C ASP A 24 -0.12 -3.64 0.17
N LEU A 25 0.88 -4.08 -0.59
CA LEU A 25 0.87 -4.08 -2.06
C LEU A 25 0.45 -5.46 -2.55
N VAL A 26 -0.55 -5.53 -3.43
CA VAL A 26 -1.12 -6.77 -3.91
C VAL A 26 -1.05 -6.80 -5.42
N ILE A 27 -0.53 -7.88 -5.97
CA ILE A 27 -0.37 -8.06 -7.40
C ILE A 27 -1.18 -9.27 -7.81
N THR A 28 -2.03 -9.06 -8.79
CA THR A 28 -2.86 -10.07 -9.44
C THR A 28 -2.58 -10.04 -10.95
N ARG A 29 -3.28 -10.85 -11.74
CA ARG A 29 -3.11 -10.85 -13.20
C ARG A 29 -3.61 -9.52 -13.77
N GLY A 30 -2.69 -8.69 -14.24
CA GLY A 30 -2.98 -7.41 -14.89
C GLY A 30 -3.45 -6.28 -13.96
N ILE A 31 -3.44 -6.45 -12.64
CA ILE A 31 -3.85 -5.40 -11.69
C ILE A 31 -2.91 -5.35 -10.47
N ILE A 32 -2.49 -4.14 -10.12
CA ILE A 32 -1.78 -3.80 -8.87
C ILE A 32 -2.76 -3.06 -7.96
N TYR A 33 -2.81 -3.47 -6.70
CA TYR A 33 -3.57 -2.79 -5.65
C TYR A 33 -2.63 -2.34 -4.54
N PHE A 34 -2.94 -1.20 -3.92
CA PHE A 34 -2.29 -0.76 -2.70
C PHE A 34 -3.32 -0.39 -1.64
N PHE A 35 -3.17 -0.94 -0.45
CA PHE A 35 -4.05 -0.71 0.69
C PHE A 35 -3.24 -0.08 1.82
N ALA A 36 -3.48 1.20 2.13
CA ALA A 36 -2.79 1.91 3.19
C ALA A 36 -3.27 1.43 4.58
N GLU A 37 -2.35 1.12 5.48
CA GLU A 37 -2.62 0.66 6.84
C GLU A 37 -2.39 1.72 7.90
N GLU A 38 -1.35 2.52 7.72
CA GLU A 38 -0.95 3.56 8.66
C GLU A 38 -0.35 4.75 7.91
N GLU A 39 -0.59 5.93 8.45
CA GLU A 39 0.16 7.12 8.10
C GLU A 39 1.53 7.07 8.79
N ILE A 40 2.58 7.38 8.04
CA ILE A 40 3.93 7.51 8.58
C ILE A 40 4.07 8.96 9.01
N GLU A 41 3.96 9.24 10.31
CA GLU A 41 4.32 10.55 10.83
C GLU A 41 5.76 10.91 10.40
N SER A 42 5.90 11.94 9.57
CA SER A 42 7.18 12.50 9.18
C SER A 42 7.88 13.04 10.42
N ARG A 43 8.87 12.31 10.95
CA ARG A 43 9.69 12.75 12.09
C ARG A 43 10.59 13.93 11.71
N TYR A 44 10.03 15.12 11.52
CA TYR A 44 10.80 16.35 11.29
C TYR A 44 10.97 17.26 12.52
N GLU A 45 10.54 16.87 13.73
CA GLU A 45 10.69 17.74 14.91
C GLU A 45 11.79 17.38 15.93
N LYS A 46 12.69 16.43 15.70
CA LYS A 46 13.67 16.01 16.76
C LYS A 46 15.15 16.05 16.40
N ARG A 47 15.59 17.01 15.57
CA ARG A 47 17.03 17.25 15.40
C ARG A 47 17.52 18.67 15.70
N HIS A 48 16.63 19.58 16.12
CA HIS A 48 17.00 20.95 16.46
C HIS A 48 16.68 21.41 17.88
N ASN A 49 16.25 20.53 18.80
CA ASN A 49 16.16 20.86 20.22
C ASN A 49 16.95 19.86 21.08
N VAL A 50 18.18 20.28 21.38
CA VAL A 50 18.74 20.45 22.74
C VAL A 50 18.24 19.48 23.81
N HIS A 51 19.21 18.86 24.50
CA HIS A 51 19.13 18.34 25.87
C HIS A 51 17.80 18.61 26.58
N HIS A 52 16.99 17.58 26.82
CA HIS A 52 16.33 17.34 28.10
C HIS A 52 15.76 15.92 28.15
N ASN A 53 16.17 15.18 29.17
CA ASN A 53 15.54 13.93 29.58
C ASN A 53 14.10 14.23 29.97
N VAL A 54 13.16 13.96 29.06
CA VAL A 54 11.75 13.76 29.41
C VAL A 54 11.35 12.43 28.79
N PHE A 55 11.07 11.45 29.66
CA PHE A 55 10.29 10.27 29.30
C PHE A 55 8.89 10.74 28.90
N VAL A 56 8.75 11.21 27.66
CA VAL A 56 7.45 11.41 27.06
C VAL A 56 6.91 10.01 26.80
N ASN A 57 5.96 9.57 27.61
CA ASN A 57 5.07 8.47 27.30
C ASN A 57 4.50 8.74 25.91
N LYS A 58 5.08 8.12 24.88
CA LYS A 58 4.53 8.20 23.53
C LYS A 58 3.12 7.60 23.64
N PRO A 59 2.06 8.34 23.27
CA PRO A 59 0.75 7.75 23.18
C PRO A 59 0.87 6.50 22.31
N LYS A 60 0.37 5.37 22.82
CA LYS A 60 0.27 4.14 22.05
C LYS A 60 -0.40 4.52 20.72
N PRO A 61 0.19 4.16 19.56
CA PRO A 61 -0.45 4.47 18.30
C PRO A 61 -1.90 3.97 18.37
N PRO A 62 -2.86 4.76 17.85
CA PRO A 62 -4.25 4.36 17.90
C PRO A 62 -4.37 2.90 17.41
N PRO A 63 -5.29 2.12 18.01
CA PRO A 63 -5.52 0.76 17.54
C PRO A 63 -5.67 0.77 16.03
N ARG A 64 -5.20 -0.28 15.35
CA ARG A 64 -5.38 -0.46 13.90
C ARG A 64 -6.90 -0.52 13.61
N THR A 65 -7.56 0.62 13.46
CA THR A 65 -8.99 0.77 13.16
C THR A 65 -9.14 1.26 11.72
N GLY A 66 -8.46 0.56 10.80
CA GLY A 66 -8.64 0.75 9.36
C GLY A 66 -9.39 -0.44 8.76
N TYR A 67 -10.04 -0.22 7.62
CA TYR A 67 -10.71 -1.22 6.78
C TYR A 67 -9.85 -2.49 6.53
N LEU A 68 -8.52 -2.35 6.55
CA LEU A 68 -7.58 -3.46 6.43
C LEU A 68 -7.61 -4.48 7.58
N VAL A 69 -7.97 -4.07 8.80
CA VAL A 69 -8.14 -5.03 9.90
C VAL A 69 -9.35 -5.91 9.68
N GLU A 70 -10.42 -5.37 9.09
CA GLU A 70 -11.58 -6.16 8.69
C GLU A 70 -11.22 -7.11 7.54
N LEU A 71 -10.49 -6.64 6.52
CA LEU A 71 -10.02 -7.49 5.42
C LEU A 71 -9.15 -8.66 5.92
N LYS A 72 -8.22 -8.38 6.83
CA LYS A 72 -7.32 -9.41 7.41
C LYS A 72 -8.08 -10.40 8.30
N LYS A 73 -9.01 -9.92 9.13
CA LYS A 73 -9.85 -10.78 9.99
C LYS A 73 -10.81 -11.65 9.17
N ASN A 74 -11.36 -11.11 8.08
CA ASN A 74 -12.29 -11.82 7.21
C ASN A 74 -11.60 -12.78 6.22
N GLY A 75 -10.26 -12.89 6.28
CA GLY A 75 -9.52 -13.79 5.41
C GLY A 75 -9.57 -13.40 3.93
N PHE A 76 -9.71 -12.12 3.59
CA PHE A 76 -9.68 -11.67 2.18
C PHE A 76 -8.40 -12.08 1.47
N TRP A 77 -7.31 -12.28 2.21
CA TRP A 77 -5.98 -12.65 1.72
C TRP A 77 -5.75 -14.17 1.63
N LYS A 78 -6.79 -15.00 1.63
CA LYS A 78 -6.61 -16.45 1.49
C LYS A 78 -5.93 -16.76 0.15
N GLN A 79 -4.76 -17.43 0.24
CA GLN A 79 -3.95 -17.81 -0.92
C GLN A 79 -4.63 -18.84 -1.83
N GLU A 80 -5.73 -19.45 -1.37
CA GLU A 80 -6.43 -20.53 -2.06
C GLU A 80 -7.49 -20.04 -3.04
N ASP A 81 -7.82 -18.74 -3.03
CA ASP A 81 -8.80 -18.18 -3.95
C ASP A 81 -8.18 -17.97 -5.34
N GLY A 82 -8.93 -18.36 -6.37
CA GLY A 82 -8.56 -18.08 -7.75
C GLY A 82 -8.37 -16.57 -7.97
N GLY A 83 -7.39 -16.19 -8.80
CA GLY A 83 -7.02 -14.79 -8.98
C GLY A 83 -8.18 -13.86 -9.38
N ILE A 84 -9.19 -14.37 -10.09
CA ILE A 84 -10.38 -13.61 -10.51
C ILE A 84 -11.33 -13.34 -9.33
N ASP A 85 -11.56 -14.33 -8.47
CA ASP A 85 -12.46 -14.17 -7.32
C ASP A 85 -11.90 -13.16 -6.32
N LEU A 86 -10.59 -13.21 -6.08
CA LEU A 86 -9.92 -12.20 -5.26
C LEU A 86 -10.06 -10.80 -5.88
N GLN A 87 -9.78 -10.64 -7.18
CA GLN A 87 -9.92 -9.34 -7.86
C GLN A 87 -11.32 -8.77 -7.71
N ASN A 88 -12.36 -9.58 -7.94
CA ASN A 88 -13.75 -9.14 -7.80
C ASN A 88 -14.06 -8.66 -6.39
N ARG A 89 -13.61 -9.39 -5.36
CA ARG A 89 -13.81 -8.98 -3.95
C ARG A 89 -13.05 -7.69 -3.60
N LEU A 90 -11.81 -7.55 -4.07
CA LEU A 90 -11.03 -6.32 -3.85
C LEU A 90 -11.67 -5.13 -4.55
N ASP A 91 -12.12 -5.29 -5.80
CA ASP A 91 -12.80 -4.25 -6.57
C ASP A 91 -14.12 -3.82 -5.90
N GLN A 92 -14.94 -4.78 -5.46
CA GLN A 92 -16.18 -4.49 -4.71
C GLN A 92 -15.91 -3.78 -3.39
N HIS A 93 -14.84 -4.17 -2.67
CA HIS A 93 -14.49 -3.50 -1.43
C HIS A 93 -14.01 -2.05 -1.65
N ILE A 94 -13.23 -1.80 -2.70
CA ILE A 94 -12.81 -0.44 -3.07
C ILE A 94 -14.04 0.41 -3.44
N LEU A 95 -15.00 -0.15 -4.17
CA LEU A 95 -16.24 0.54 -4.50
C LEU A 95 -17.05 0.87 -3.24
N TRP A 96 -17.19 -0.09 -2.32
CA TRP A 96 -17.86 0.12 -1.05
C TRP A 96 -17.19 1.23 -0.23
N LEU A 97 -15.86 1.22 -0.10
CA LEU A 97 -15.12 2.28 0.61
C LEU A 97 -15.31 3.66 -0.02
N LYS A 98 -15.33 3.75 -1.36
CA LYS A 98 -15.59 5.00 -2.08
C LYS A 98 -17.00 5.52 -1.81
N GLU A 99 -17.98 4.63 -1.74
CA GLU A 99 -19.36 5.02 -1.47
C GLU A 99 -19.56 5.45 -0.02
N THR A 100 -19.03 4.69 0.94
CA THR A 100 -19.06 5.04 2.37
C THR A 100 -18.40 6.39 2.64
N GLN A 101 -17.27 6.70 1.99
CA GLN A 101 -16.63 8.02 2.15
C GLN A 101 -17.44 9.18 1.54
N ARG A 102 -18.30 8.91 0.55
CA ARG A 102 -19.17 9.93 -0.04
C ARG A 102 -20.41 10.19 0.81
N THR A 103 -20.97 9.15 1.41
CA THR A 103 -22.25 9.22 2.13
C THR A 103 -22.07 9.55 3.61
N GLU A 104 -21.02 9.02 4.23
CA GLU A 104 -20.63 9.32 5.59
C GLU A 104 -19.43 10.27 5.51
N ASN A 105 -19.34 11.27 6.38
CA ASN A 105 -18.11 12.07 6.57
C ASN A 105 -17.04 11.15 7.20
N PHE A 106 -16.64 10.12 6.46
CA PHE A 106 -15.80 9.04 6.91
C PHE A 106 -14.41 9.64 7.12
N SER A 107 -14.15 10.02 8.38
CA SER A 107 -12.88 10.56 8.84
C SER A 107 -11.84 9.44 8.96
N SER A 108 -11.66 8.63 7.91
CA SER A 108 -10.46 7.79 7.85
C SER A 108 -9.30 8.67 7.43
N SER A 109 -8.30 8.80 8.31
CA SER A 109 -7.03 9.46 7.99
C SER A 109 -6.27 8.77 6.86
N LEU A 110 -6.67 7.56 6.48
CA LEU A 110 -6.05 6.77 5.44
C LEU A 110 -6.68 7.04 4.06
N PRO A 111 -5.87 7.05 2.99
CA PRO A 111 -6.39 7.17 1.64
C PRO A 111 -7.19 5.92 1.24
N ILE A 112 -8.13 6.12 0.30
CA ILE A 112 -8.82 5.03 -0.38
C ILE A 112 -7.76 4.12 -1.03
N PRO A 113 -7.93 2.79 -0.98
CA PRO A 113 -7.01 1.89 -1.68
C PRO A 113 -6.93 2.23 -3.17
N SER A 114 -5.71 2.17 -3.68
CA SER A 114 -5.42 2.47 -5.08
C SER A 114 -5.46 1.19 -5.92
N ARG A 115 -5.94 1.31 -7.16
CA ARG A 115 -6.06 0.22 -8.12
C ARG A 115 -5.50 0.68 -9.46
N PHE A 116 -4.56 -0.08 -10.01
CA PHE A 116 -3.87 0.24 -11.25
C PHE A 116 -3.95 -0.94 -12.22
N ILE A 117 -4.56 -0.72 -13.37
CA ILE A 117 -4.65 -1.73 -14.43
C ILE A 117 -3.36 -1.70 -15.24
N ASN A 118 -2.90 -2.85 -15.72
CA ASN A 118 -1.73 -2.97 -16.60
C ASN A 118 -1.69 -1.92 -17.72
N LYS A 119 -2.81 -1.68 -18.40
CA LYS A 119 -2.90 -0.69 -19.49
C LYS A 119 -2.66 0.76 -19.06
N GLU A 120 -2.81 1.06 -17.77
CA GLU A 120 -2.59 2.37 -17.18
C GLU A 120 -1.17 2.54 -16.65
N VAL A 121 -0.42 1.43 -16.51
CA VAL A 121 0.92 1.42 -15.91
C VAL A 121 1.96 1.61 -17.02
N ALA A 122 2.72 2.69 -16.92
CA ALA A 122 3.81 3.02 -17.81
C ALA A 122 5.12 3.25 -17.04
N ASN A 123 6.25 3.23 -17.75
CA ASN A 123 7.56 3.61 -17.21
C ASN A 123 7.93 2.87 -15.90
N LEU A 124 7.59 1.59 -15.84
CA LEU A 124 7.82 0.75 -14.68
C LEU A 124 9.32 0.61 -14.41
N SER A 125 9.74 0.91 -13.18
CA SER A 125 11.13 0.82 -12.75
C SER A 125 11.25 0.27 -11.33
N ILE A 126 12.32 -0.48 -11.09
CA ILE A 126 12.67 -1.00 -9.77
C ILE A 126 14.16 -0.76 -9.52
N THR A 127 14.47 0.05 -8.52
CA THR A 127 15.86 0.41 -8.18
C THR A 127 16.59 -0.75 -7.49
N PHE A 128 17.90 -0.61 -7.31
CA PHE A 128 18.69 -1.56 -6.53
C PHE A 128 18.24 -1.65 -5.07
N THR A 129 17.80 -0.52 -4.48
CA THR A 129 17.36 -0.43 -3.09
C THR A 129 15.94 -0.96 -2.85
N GLY A 130 15.26 -1.42 -3.90
CA GLY A 130 13.88 -1.90 -3.83
C GLY A 130 12.86 -0.75 -3.75
N GLU A 131 13.15 0.39 -4.37
CA GLU A 131 12.13 1.39 -4.70
C GLU A 131 11.50 1.00 -6.03
N PHE A 132 10.19 0.82 -6.02
CA PHE A 132 9.36 0.46 -7.16
C PHE A 132 8.56 1.68 -7.57
N SER A 133 8.60 2.05 -8.85
CA SER A 133 7.82 3.18 -9.33
C SER A 133 7.31 2.97 -10.74
N PHE A 134 6.20 3.62 -11.05
CA PHE A 134 5.58 3.64 -12.37
C PHE A 134 4.71 4.88 -12.50
N GLU A 135 4.33 5.20 -13.73
CA GLU A 135 3.34 6.24 -14.02
C GLU A 135 1.98 5.59 -14.22
N ALA A 136 0.95 6.12 -13.58
CA ALA A 136 -0.44 5.75 -13.80
C ALA A 136 -1.36 6.90 -13.42
N GLN A 137 -2.48 7.05 -14.13
CA GLN A 137 -3.51 8.06 -13.84
C GLN A 137 -2.95 9.50 -13.79
N LEU A 138 -1.98 9.81 -14.68
CA LEU A 138 -1.25 11.09 -14.76
C LEU A 138 -0.30 11.39 -13.60
N ASP A 139 -0.14 10.46 -12.65
CA ASP A 139 0.72 10.62 -11.49
C ASP A 139 1.83 9.56 -11.43
N LYS A 140 2.96 9.95 -10.84
CA LYS A 140 4.05 9.01 -10.54
C LYS A 140 3.75 8.29 -9.22
N GLN A 141 3.61 6.99 -9.30
CA GLN A 141 3.40 6.11 -8.14
C GLN A 141 4.74 5.59 -7.65
N GLU A 142 5.07 5.84 -6.37
CA GLU A 142 6.35 5.45 -5.79
C GLU A 142 6.17 4.63 -4.51
N PHE A 143 6.81 3.46 -4.49
CA PHE A 143 6.72 2.47 -3.42
C PHE A 143 8.11 2.12 -2.90
N LYS A 144 8.27 2.01 -1.58
CA LYS A 144 9.47 1.42 -0.97
C LYS A 144 9.18 0.01 -0.47
N VAL A 145 9.58 -0.96 -1.27
CA VAL A 145 9.42 -2.39 -0.98
C VAL A 145 10.62 -2.95 -0.22
N GLY A 146 11.81 -2.43 -0.50
CA GLY A 146 13.06 -2.85 0.12
C GLY A 146 13.71 -4.05 -0.56
N VAL A 147 15.02 -4.22 -0.30
CA VAL A 147 15.87 -5.19 -1.01
C VAL A 147 15.39 -6.64 -0.82
N PHE A 148 14.98 -7.02 0.39
CA PHE A 148 14.58 -8.40 0.70
C PHE A 148 13.32 -8.87 -0.03
N LYS A 149 12.38 -7.96 -0.29
CA LYS A 149 11.10 -8.26 -0.95
C LYS A 149 11.15 -8.00 -2.47
N LYS A 150 12.28 -7.49 -2.98
CA LYS A 150 12.47 -7.15 -4.41
C LYS A 150 12.31 -8.35 -5.33
N LYS A 151 12.88 -9.50 -4.98
CA LYS A 151 12.78 -10.72 -5.81
C LYS A 151 11.31 -11.16 -5.95
N GLN A 152 10.59 -11.18 -4.83
CA GLN A 152 9.16 -11.48 -4.80
C GLN A 152 8.36 -10.49 -5.66
N LEU A 153 8.67 -9.19 -5.58
CA LEU A 153 8.05 -8.16 -6.41
C LEU A 153 8.27 -8.40 -7.90
N LEU A 154 9.52 -8.66 -8.30
CA LEU A 154 9.88 -8.91 -9.69
C LEU A 154 9.15 -10.13 -10.28
N GLU A 155 9.12 -11.23 -9.54
CA GLU A 155 8.40 -12.44 -9.96
C GLU A 155 6.90 -12.16 -10.09
N ALA A 156 6.30 -11.47 -9.12
CA ALA A 156 4.88 -11.13 -9.14
C ALA A 156 4.51 -10.18 -10.30
N LEU A 157 5.34 -9.18 -10.61
CA LEU A 157 5.12 -8.26 -11.73
C LEU A 157 5.22 -8.96 -13.08
N ARG A 158 6.20 -9.85 -13.24
CA ARG A 158 6.35 -10.68 -14.45
C ARG A 158 5.15 -11.62 -14.63
N GLU A 159 4.77 -12.35 -13.59
CA GLU A 159 3.60 -13.24 -13.64
C GLU A 159 2.29 -12.46 -13.81
N GLY A 160 2.23 -11.23 -13.30
CA GLY A 160 1.11 -10.30 -13.44
C GLY A 160 1.01 -9.65 -14.82
N GLY A 161 2.00 -9.85 -15.69
CA GLY A 161 2.04 -9.33 -17.06
C GLY A 161 2.52 -7.88 -17.19
N PHE A 162 3.14 -7.31 -16.16
CA PHE A 162 3.63 -5.92 -16.16
C PHE A 162 5.06 -5.76 -16.72
N MET A 163 5.74 -6.88 -16.98
CA MET A 163 7.10 -6.96 -17.51
C MET A 163 7.17 -7.97 -18.65
#